data_AF-A0A8J8D1B6-F1
#
_entry.id   AF-A0A8J8D1B6-F1
#
_cell.length_a   1.000
_cell.length_b   1.000
_cell.length_c   1.000
_cell.angle_alpha   90.00
_cell.angle_beta   90.00
_cell.angle_gamma   90.00
#
_symmetry.space_group_name_H-M   'P 1'
#
loop_
_entity.id
_entity.type
_entity.pdbx_description
1 polymer ?
#
loop_
_entity_poly.entity_id
_entity_poly.type
_entity_poly.pdbx_seq_one_letter_code
_entity_poly.pdbx_strand_id
1 'polypeptide(L)'
;MTGMSLFGMSSLLDTLDYEESGETRYLVGTNVEYAVYVEFGTSSNQAQPYLRPAVRRAVRSLDRSFNGAESPQEVAEQLALTIEAEAKREAPVDTGTLKNSITAERLE
;
A
#
# COMPACT_ATOMS: atom_id res chain seq x y z
N MET A 1 -29.11 -13.83 -40.47
CA MET A 1 -27.90 -13.90 -39.62
C MET A 1 -26.88 -12.96 -40.22
N THR A 2 -26.83 -11.74 -39.70
CA THR A 2 -25.90 -10.70 -40.16
C THR A 2 -24.88 -10.50 -39.05
N GLY A 3 -23.63 -10.90 -39.34
CA GLY A 3 -22.51 -10.67 -38.43
C GLY A 3 -22.29 -9.17 -38.26
N MET A 4 -22.27 -8.72 -37.01
CA MET A 4 -21.71 -7.41 -36.67
C MET A 4 -20.19 -7.57 -36.59
N SER A 5 -19.47 -6.83 -37.44
CA SER A 5 -18.02 -6.70 -37.39
C SER A 5 -17.62 -5.86 -36.17
N LEU A 6 -16.94 -6.51 -35.22
CA LEU A 6 -16.40 -5.87 -34.03
C LEU A 6 -15.02 -5.25 -34.34
N PHE A 7 -14.97 -4.28 -35.28
CA PHE A 7 -13.72 -3.62 -35.70
C PHE A 7 -13.32 -2.43 -34.80
N GLY A 8 -14.06 -2.16 -33.72
CA GLY A 8 -13.81 -1.03 -32.81
C GLY A 8 -13.24 -1.39 -31.44
N MET A 9 -13.23 -2.68 -31.06
CA MET A 9 -12.74 -3.08 -29.74
C MET A 9 -11.23 -3.28 -29.69
N SER A 10 -10.57 -3.66 -30.79
CA SER A 10 -9.11 -3.78 -30.81
C SER A 10 -8.42 -2.44 -30.56
N SER A 11 -8.91 -1.34 -31.16
CA SER A 11 -8.36 0.00 -30.94
C SER A 11 -8.61 0.53 -29.52
N LEU A 12 -9.67 0.07 -28.85
CA LEU A 12 -9.91 0.41 -27.44
C LEU A 12 -9.02 -0.40 -26.50
N LEU A 13 -8.73 -1.66 -26.82
CA LEU A 13 -7.76 -2.46 -26.07
C LEU A 13 -6.32 -1.94 -26.29
N ASP A 14 -5.98 -1.49 -27.49
CA ASP A 14 -4.68 -0.87 -27.83
C ASP A 14 -4.49 0.50 -27.14
N THR A 15 -5.59 1.20 -26.79
CA THR A 15 -5.55 2.44 -25.98
C THR A 15 -5.50 2.15 -24.47
N LEU A 16 -5.85 0.93 -24.05
CA LEU A 16 -5.78 0.49 -22.65
C LEU A 16 -4.50 -0.30 -22.34
N ASP A 17 -3.62 -0.49 -23.33
CA ASP A 17 -2.19 -0.68 -23.11
C ASP A 17 -1.63 0.65 -22.57
N TYR A 18 -1.97 0.92 -21.31
CA TYR A 18 -1.16 1.76 -20.46
C TYR A 18 0.24 1.16 -20.50
N GLU A 19 1.17 1.86 -21.15
CA GLU A 19 2.59 1.54 -21.07
C GLU A 19 2.91 1.23 -19.62
N GLU A 20 3.49 0.06 -19.35
CA GLU A 20 4.12 -0.23 -18.06
C GLU A 20 5.27 0.77 -17.87
N SER A 21 4.92 1.96 -17.40
CA SER A 21 5.84 2.83 -16.68
C SER A 21 6.26 2.02 -15.46
N GLY A 22 7.50 1.50 -15.49
CA GLY A 22 8.02 0.49 -14.57
C GLY A 22 7.37 0.55 -13.19
N GLU A 23 6.61 -0.49 -12.86
CA GLU A 23 5.75 -0.51 -11.68
C GLU A 23 6.61 -0.48 -10.42
N THR A 24 6.83 0.71 -9.88
CA THR A 24 7.57 0.87 -8.62
C THR A 24 6.67 0.40 -7.50
N ARG A 25 6.88 -0.84 -7.07
CA ARG A 25 6.12 -1.48 -5.99
C ARG A 25 6.89 -1.37 -4.68
N TYR A 26 6.16 -1.14 -3.59
CA TYR A 26 6.69 -1.20 -2.24
C TYR A 26 5.90 -2.20 -1.42
N LEU A 27 6.60 -3.01 -0.62
CA LEU A 27 6.02 -3.87 0.39
C LEU A 27 6.20 -3.21 1.75
N VAL A 28 5.08 -2.92 2.43
CA VAL A 28 5.09 -2.40 3.80
C VAL A 28 4.50 -3.45 4.72
N GLY A 29 5.29 -3.90 5.68
CA GLY A 29 4.87 -4.98 6.56
C GLY A 29 5.92 -5.30 7.59
N THR A 30 5.85 -6.53 8.12
CA THR A 30 6.81 -7.03 9.08
C THR A 30 7.04 -8.52 8.86
N ASN A 31 8.22 -9.01 9.22
CA ASN A 31 8.57 -10.43 9.22
C ASN A 31 8.18 -11.16 10.52
N VAL A 32 7.51 -10.47 11.44
CA VAL A 32 7.09 -11.02 12.71
C VAL A 32 5.81 -11.83 12.54
N GLU A 33 5.88 -13.15 12.77
CA GLU A 33 4.74 -14.05 12.56
C GLU A 33 3.50 -13.69 13.38
N TYR A 34 3.70 -13.27 14.64
CA TYR A 34 2.58 -12.96 15.53
C TYR A 34 1.84 -11.66 15.15
N ALA A 35 2.40 -10.86 14.24
CA ALA A 35 1.87 -9.56 13.85
C ALA A 35 0.46 -9.64 13.24
N VAL A 36 0.13 -10.75 12.58
CA VAL A 36 -1.21 -11.00 12.03
C VAL A 36 -2.26 -11.11 13.14
N TYR A 37 -1.92 -11.77 14.25
CA TYR A 37 -2.82 -11.91 15.39
C TYR A 37 -3.01 -10.59 16.13
N VAL A 38 -2.01 -9.70 16.09
CA VAL A 38 -2.14 -8.34 16.65
C VAL A 38 -3.09 -7.50 15.80
N GLU A 39 -2.94 -7.51 14.47
CA GLU A 39 -3.79 -6.72 13.56
C GLU A 39 -5.26 -7.14 13.61
N PHE A 40 -5.53 -8.44 13.71
CA PHE A 40 -6.89 -9.00 13.59
C PHE A 40 -7.50 -9.50 14.91
N GLY A 41 -6.69 -9.64 15.96
CA GLY A 41 -7.12 -10.25 17.22
C GLY A 41 -7.16 -11.77 17.18
N THR A 42 -7.45 -12.36 18.34
CA THR A 42 -7.62 -13.80 18.53
C THR A 42 -8.88 -14.07 19.37
N SER A 43 -9.18 -15.34 19.65
CA SER A 43 -10.28 -15.69 20.57
C SER A 43 -10.08 -15.14 21.98
N SER A 44 -8.83 -14.94 22.40
CA SER A 44 -8.48 -14.53 23.76
C SER A 44 -8.22 -13.03 23.89
N ASN A 45 -7.84 -12.37 22.79
CA ASN A 45 -7.40 -10.97 22.79
C ASN A 45 -8.08 -10.18 21.67
N GLN A 46 -8.52 -8.97 21.98
CA GLN A 46 -9.07 -8.05 20.99
C GLN A 46 -8.00 -7.60 19.98
N ALA A 47 -8.44 -7.25 18.77
CA ALA A 47 -7.58 -6.71 17.73
C ALA A 47 -6.98 -5.36 18.14
N GLN A 48 -5.69 -5.19 17.86
CA GLN A 48 -4.97 -3.93 17.98
C GLN A 48 -4.40 -3.56 16.61
N PRO A 49 -5.26 -3.14 15.67
CA PRO A 49 -4.85 -2.88 14.30
C PRO A 49 -3.89 -1.68 14.24
N TYR A 50 -2.83 -1.82 13.47
CA TYR A 50 -1.78 -0.80 13.30
C TYR A 50 -1.48 -0.54 11.82
N LEU A 51 -1.59 -1.54 10.94
CA LEU A 51 -1.36 -1.37 9.49
C LEU A 51 -2.55 -0.75 8.77
N ARG A 52 -3.77 -1.29 8.98
CA ARG A 52 -4.98 -0.73 8.36
C ARG A 52 -5.24 0.74 8.72
N PRO A 53 -5.15 1.16 10.00
CA PRO A 53 -5.28 2.58 10.31
C PRO A 53 -4.17 3.43 9.70
N ALA A 54 -2.93 2.93 9.63
CA ALA A 54 -1.83 3.63 9.00
C ALA A 54 -2.08 3.92 7.52
N VAL A 55 -2.53 2.92 6.75
CA VAL A 55 -2.88 3.10 5.34
C VAL A 55 -3.97 4.16 5.18
N ARG A 56 -5.03 4.11 6.00
CA ARG A 56 -6.10 5.13 5.94
C ARG A 56 -5.60 6.53 6.24
N ARG A 57 -4.67 6.68 7.20
CA ARG A 57 -4.06 7.98 7.54
C ARG A 57 -3.15 8.47 6.41
N ALA A 58 -2.32 7.58 5.87
CA ALA A 58 -1.40 7.88 4.78
C ALA A 58 -2.13 8.35 3.52
N VAL A 59 -3.21 7.67 3.13
CA VAL A 59 -4.05 8.09 1.99
C VAL A 59 -4.69 9.47 2.26
N ARG A 60 -5.19 9.71 3.47
CA ARG A 60 -5.74 11.03 3.85
C ARG A 60 -4.69 12.15 3.94
N SER A 61 -3.42 11.83 4.18
CA SER A 61 -2.34 12.83 4.19
C SER A 61 -1.85 13.13 2.78
N LEU A 62 -1.85 12.13 1.91
CA LEU A 62 -1.48 12.28 0.50
C LEU A 62 -2.36 13.34 -0.19
N ASP A 63 -3.68 13.27 -0.06
CA ASP A 63 -4.63 14.23 -0.64
C ASP A 63 -4.30 15.71 -0.28
N ARG A 64 -3.58 15.95 0.82
CA ARG A 64 -3.22 17.29 1.31
C ARG A 64 -1.81 17.76 0.95
N SER A 65 -0.91 16.84 0.59
CA SER A 65 0.52 17.12 0.40
C SER A 65 1.00 17.01 -1.05
N PHE A 66 0.13 16.58 -1.97
CA PHE A 66 0.45 16.36 -3.40
C PHE A 66 0.78 17.61 -4.25
N ASN A 67 1.24 18.69 -3.65
CA ASN A 67 1.58 19.93 -4.37
C ASN A 67 3.02 19.98 -4.91
N GLY A 68 3.82 18.89 -4.85
CA GLY A 68 5.23 18.96 -5.23
C GLY A 68 5.94 17.65 -5.58
N ALA A 69 5.24 16.53 -5.82
CA ALA A 69 5.90 15.33 -6.32
C ALA A 69 6.11 15.44 -7.83
N GLU A 70 7.35 15.22 -8.29
CA GLU A 70 7.72 15.38 -9.70
C GLU A 70 7.53 14.09 -10.51
N SER A 71 7.39 12.94 -9.84
CA SER A 71 7.23 11.62 -10.49
C SER A 71 6.32 10.65 -9.71
N PRO A 72 5.61 9.71 -10.39
CA PRO A 72 4.82 8.66 -9.74
C PRO A 72 5.63 7.77 -8.78
N GLN A 73 6.91 7.59 -9.04
CA GLN A 73 7.81 6.75 -8.24
C GLN A 73 8.12 7.41 -6.89
N GLU A 74 8.32 8.73 -6.89
CA GLU A 74 8.52 9.52 -5.67
C GLU A 74 7.28 9.49 -4.78
N VAL A 75 6.10 9.55 -5.39
CA VAL A 75 4.81 9.42 -4.70
C VAL A 75 4.69 8.06 -4.00
N ALA A 76 5.01 6.98 -4.71
CA ALA A 76 4.95 5.62 -4.18
C ALA A 76 5.92 5.46 -2.99
N GLU A 77 7.13 6.02 -3.10
CA GLU A 77 8.12 6.02 -2.03
C GLU A 77 7.64 6.80 -0.80
N GLN A 78 7.19 8.04 -0.98
CA GLN A 78 6.66 8.86 0.10
C GLN A 78 5.46 8.20 0.78
N LEU A 79 4.57 7.58 0.01
CA LEU A 79 3.44 6.82 0.54
C LEU A 79 3.93 5.63 1.38
N ALA A 80 4.86 4.83 0.87
CA ALA A 80 5.38 3.66 1.58
C ALA A 80 6.04 4.05 2.92
N LEU A 81 6.89 5.09 2.90
CA LEU A 81 7.53 5.63 4.11
C LEU A 81 6.50 6.22 5.09
N THR A 82 5.46 6.88 4.60
CA THR A 82 4.37 7.41 5.44
C THR A 82 3.58 6.27 6.09
N ILE A 83 3.26 5.21 5.34
CA ILE A 83 2.58 4.03 5.89
C ILE A 83 3.44 3.37 6.96
N GLU A 84 4.75 3.21 6.73
CA GLU A 84 5.67 2.68 7.74
C GLU A 84 5.65 3.52 9.01
N ALA A 85 5.80 4.85 8.87
CA ALA A 85 5.82 5.77 10.01
C ALA A 85 4.50 5.72 10.81
N GLU A 86 3.36 5.74 10.13
CA GLU A 86 2.05 5.66 10.76
C GLU A 86 1.81 4.27 11.38
N ALA A 87 2.25 3.19 10.73
CA ALA A 87 2.14 1.84 11.28
C ALA A 87 2.98 1.69 12.56
N LYS A 88 4.17 2.28 12.61
CA LYS A 88 5.01 2.35 13.82
C LYS A 88 4.38 3.19 14.92
N ARG A 89 3.62 4.24 14.58
CA ARG A 89 2.91 5.07 15.57
C ARG A 89 1.75 4.34 16.21
N GLU A 90 0.98 3.61 15.42
CA GLU A 90 -0.20 2.86 15.88
C GLU A 90 0.16 1.50 16.51
N ALA A 91 1.34 0.94 16.19
CA ALA A 91 1.76 -0.34 16.71
C ALA A 91 1.90 -0.32 18.25
N PRO A 92 1.34 -1.33 18.94
CA PRO A 92 1.46 -1.44 20.39
C PRO A 92 2.91 -1.65 20.82
N VAL A 93 3.26 -1.12 21.98
CA VAL A 93 4.62 -1.18 22.54
C VAL A 93 4.63 -2.07 23.77
N ASP A 94 4.77 -3.38 23.54
CA ASP A 94 5.03 -4.35 24.61
C ASP A 94 6.54 -4.43 24.87
N THR A 95 7.28 -5.11 24.00
CA THR A 95 8.76 -5.18 24.00
C THR A 95 9.38 -4.27 22.93
N GLY A 96 8.57 -3.67 22.08
CA GLY A 96 9.01 -2.87 20.92
C GLY A 96 9.45 -3.69 19.70
N THR A 97 9.53 -5.02 19.78
CA THR A 97 9.95 -5.89 18.66
C THR A 97 9.10 -5.66 17.41
N LEU A 98 7.77 -5.75 17.56
CA LEU A 98 6.83 -5.55 16.44
C LEU A 98 6.98 -4.16 15.81
N LYS A 99 7.08 -3.13 16.64
CA LYS A 99 7.22 -1.75 16.16
C LYS A 99 8.51 -1.54 15.38
N ASN A 100 9.61 -2.13 15.85
CA ASN A 100 10.91 -1.99 15.20
C ASN A 100 11.06 -2.85 13.93
N SER A 101 10.25 -3.90 13.78
CA SER A 101 10.28 -4.82 12.65
C SER A 101 9.38 -4.41 11.48
N ILE A 102 8.67 -3.28 11.58
CA ILE A 102 7.87 -2.74 10.48
C ILE A 102 8.79 -1.97 9.52
N THR A 103 8.78 -2.30 8.24
CA THR A 103 9.63 -1.69 7.22
C THR A 103 8.87 -1.51 5.90
N ALA A 104 9.23 -0.47 5.15
CA ALA A 104 8.91 -0.29 3.74
C ALA A 104 10.11 -0.72 2.88
N GLU A 105 9.91 -1.73 2.04
CA GLU A 105 10.92 -2.25 1.12
C GLU A 105 10.46 -2.04 -0.32
N ARG A 106 11.36 -1.53 -1.17
CA ARG A 106 11.11 -1.46 -2.61
C ARG A 106 11.24 -2.86 -3.20
N LEU A 107 10.25 -3.28 -3.98
CA LEU A 107 10.32 -4.50 -4.78
C LEU A 107 10.92 -4.14 -6.14
N GLU A 108 11.99 -4.85 -6.50
CA GLU A 108 12.64 -4.76 -7.81
C GLU A 108 11.93 -5.63 -8.87
#